data_AF-A0A968GZI3-F1
#
_entry.id   AF-A0A968GZI3-F1
#
_cell.length_a   1.000
_cell.length_b   1.000
_cell.length_c   1.000
_cell.angle_alpha   90.00
_cell.angle_beta   90.00
_cell.angle_gamma   90.00
#
_symmetry.space_group_name_H-M   'P 1'
#
loop_
_entity.id
_entity.type
_entity.pdbx_description
1 polymer ?
#
loop_
_entity_poly.entity_id
_entity_poly.type
_entity_poly.pdbx_seq_one_letter_code
_entity_poly.pdbx_strand_id
1 'polypeptide(L)'
;MPRRSMTIADMALALLHERGPLEHGALVEGIVEAGGTRAKDPRRAVSQAISYREREFLVDWEGRWCSLADQLEGAIFSHRMTALERRDEVVFLDPDLALIDRLAMAALMRSYGRETPGEIHLDWVNSFYRLPDPYDLEFEAADDEPWEPFEAEPGDASEAFVRELQEPYGELDDEVAIADLLEDRRDGHLLHGPPMWLPPLVDEQLLALAVRGGKIEAQAVDARSLRGPHVGIVGAQVARLAKLVIGPDASWFGRPALTLTELLELVATEAPELLRRPLPPFGEVVERGGLEVVDGLVGHPGTKWDELLYRLDPDPEGAWGFTPSRTLVH
;
A
#
# COMPACT_ATOMS: atom_id res chain seq x y z
N MET A 1 0.74 16.71 -33.42
CA MET A 1 0.14 16.50 -32.07
C MET A 1 0.67 17.59 -31.16
N PRO A 2 -0.18 18.33 -30.42
CA PRO A 2 0.30 19.33 -29.48
C PRO A 2 1.11 18.65 -28.38
N ARG A 3 2.35 19.12 -28.15
CA ARG A 3 3.15 18.66 -27.00
C ARG A 3 2.40 19.06 -25.74
N ARG A 4 2.01 18.07 -24.94
CA ARG A 4 1.39 18.29 -23.64
C ARG A 4 2.34 19.15 -22.81
N SER A 5 1.88 20.31 -22.35
CA SER A 5 2.66 21.13 -21.42
C SER A 5 2.82 20.34 -20.14
N MET A 6 4.06 20.13 -19.72
CA MET A 6 4.42 19.44 -18.49
C MET A 6 3.78 20.17 -17.29
N THR A 7 3.13 19.44 -16.39
CA THR A 7 2.59 20.03 -15.14
C THR A 7 3.72 20.30 -14.15
N ILE A 8 3.45 21.11 -13.10
CA ILE A 8 4.43 21.34 -12.02
C ILE A 8 4.89 20.01 -11.39
N ALA A 9 3.96 19.08 -11.16
CA ALA A 9 4.29 17.76 -10.62
C ALA A 9 5.09 16.89 -11.60
N ASP A 10 4.80 16.94 -12.91
CA ASP A 10 5.62 16.24 -13.91
C ASP A 10 7.05 16.79 -13.95
N MET A 11 7.22 18.10 -13.78
CA MET A 11 8.53 18.73 -13.69
C MET A 11 9.26 18.36 -12.40
N ALA A 12 8.54 18.26 -11.27
CA ALA A 12 9.09 17.78 -10.01
C ALA A 12 9.61 16.35 -10.15
N LEU A 13 8.81 15.43 -10.71
CA LEU A 13 9.22 14.04 -10.95
C LEU A 13 10.43 13.97 -11.90
N ALA A 14 10.46 14.76 -12.97
CA ALA A 14 11.60 14.82 -13.88
C ALA A 14 12.89 15.27 -13.18
N LEU A 15 12.80 16.28 -12.29
CA LEU A 15 13.94 16.75 -11.50
C LEU A 15 14.41 15.68 -10.50
N LEU A 16 13.48 15.00 -9.83
CA LEU A 16 13.80 13.94 -8.88
C LEU A 16 14.45 12.73 -9.59
N HIS A 17 13.97 12.38 -10.79
CA HIS A 17 14.58 11.33 -11.59
C HIS A 17 16.01 11.69 -12.04
N GLU A 18 16.24 12.94 -12.45
CA GLU A 18 17.55 13.40 -12.91
C GLU A 18 18.55 13.55 -11.75
N ARG A 19 18.11 14.09 -10.61
CA ARG A 19 18.99 14.57 -9.54
C ARG A 19 18.94 13.75 -8.26
N GLY A 20 18.02 12.79 -8.17
CA GLY A 20 17.74 12.05 -6.95
C GLY A 20 16.90 12.86 -5.94
N PRO A 21 16.93 12.47 -4.66
CA PRO A 21 16.19 13.15 -3.60
C PRO A 21 16.55 14.64 -3.46
N LEU A 22 15.55 15.50 -3.32
CA LEU A 22 15.73 16.95 -3.22
C LEU A 22 14.94 17.56 -2.06
N GLU A 23 15.56 18.50 -1.33
CA GLU A 23 14.82 19.37 -0.43
C GLU A 23 13.77 20.19 -1.18
N HIS A 24 12.67 20.55 -0.51
CA HIS A 24 11.59 21.32 -1.12
C HIS A 24 12.06 22.65 -1.75
N GLY A 25 13.05 23.32 -1.14
CA GLY A 25 13.63 24.54 -1.68
C GLY A 25 14.29 24.34 -3.04
N ALA A 26 15.15 23.33 -3.16
CA ALA A 26 15.84 22.99 -4.41
C ALA A 26 14.87 22.53 -5.51
N LEU A 27 13.81 21.81 -5.12
CA LEU A 27 12.74 21.41 -6.04
C LEU A 27 12.00 22.64 -6.61
N VAL A 28 11.64 23.59 -5.75
CA VAL A 28 10.98 24.85 -6.15
C VAL A 28 11.87 25.68 -7.07
N GLU A 29 13.15 25.83 -6.73
CA GLU A 29 14.13 26.55 -7.55
C GLU A 29 14.26 25.93 -8.94
N GLY A 30 14.45 24.61 -9.03
CA GLY A 30 14.55 23.91 -10.31
C GLY A 30 13.29 24.05 -11.18
N ILE A 31 12.10 23.99 -10.58
CA ILE A 31 10.82 24.18 -11.30
C ILE A 31 10.69 25.62 -11.82
N VAL A 32 11.06 26.62 -11.01
CA VAL A 32 10.99 28.04 -11.41
C VAL A 32 11.99 28.34 -12.52
N GLU A 33 13.24 27.84 -12.42
CA GLU A 33 14.27 28.00 -13.45
C GLU A 33 13.85 27.40 -14.79
N ALA A 34 13.20 26.24 -14.77
CA ALA A 34 12.63 25.60 -15.96
C ALA A 34 11.33 26.27 -16.46
N GLY A 35 10.87 27.35 -15.80
CA GLY A 35 9.68 28.11 -16.19
C GLY A 35 8.36 27.43 -15.86
N GLY A 36 8.35 26.44 -14.96
CA GLY A 36 7.20 25.62 -14.61
C GLY A 36 6.10 26.33 -13.82
N THR A 37 6.44 27.46 -13.17
CA THR A 37 5.46 28.31 -12.49
C THR A 37 5.87 29.77 -12.54
N ARG A 38 4.86 30.66 -12.61
CA ARG A 38 5.00 32.12 -12.45
C ARG A 38 4.13 32.63 -11.30
N ALA A 39 3.70 31.73 -10.42
CA ALA A 39 2.89 32.08 -9.26
C ALA A 39 3.64 33.10 -8.38
N LYS A 40 2.88 33.99 -7.74
CA LYS A 40 3.44 34.96 -6.78
C LYS A 40 4.13 34.26 -5.60
N ASP A 41 3.64 33.08 -5.24
CA ASP A 41 4.23 32.18 -4.25
C ASP A 41 4.52 30.81 -4.89
N PRO A 42 5.73 30.64 -5.49
CA PRO A 42 6.12 29.39 -6.11
C PRO A 42 6.18 28.22 -5.13
N ARG A 43 6.57 28.45 -3.87
CA ARG A 43 6.66 27.40 -2.85
C ARG A 43 5.30 26.76 -2.63
N ARG A 44 4.28 27.58 -2.34
CA ARG A 44 2.91 27.09 -2.14
C ARG A 44 2.36 26.39 -3.39
N ALA A 45 2.62 26.94 -4.57
CA ALA A 45 2.14 26.34 -5.82
C ALA A 45 2.74 24.95 -6.06
N VAL A 46 4.04 24.78 -5.79
CA VAL A 46 4.72 23.48 -5.90
C VAL A 46 4.20 22.51 -4.85
N SER A 47 4.08 22.92 -3.58
CA SER A 47 3.54 22.04 -2.52
C SER A 47 2.13 21.56 -2.87
N GLN A 48 1.23 22.46 -3.31
CA GLN A 48 -0.12 22.08 -3.71
C GLN A 48 -0.11 21.11 -4.90
N ALA A 49 0.71 21.36 -5.92
CA ALA A 49 0.79 20.48 -7.08
C ALA A 49 1.29 19.08 -6.71
N ILE A 50 2.24 18.98 -5.78
CA ILE A 50 2.74 17.70 -5.25
C ILE A 50 1.66 17.02 -4.40
N SER A 51 0.98 17.74 -3.50
CA SER A 51 -0.10 17.17 -2.68
C SER A 51 -1.23 16.56 -3.50
N TYR A 52 -1.62 17.17 -4.62
CA TYR A 52 -2.63 16.58 -5.53
C TYR A 52 -2.18 15.27 -6.19
N ARG A 53 -0.87 14.98 -6.17
CA ARG A 53 -0.26 13.77 -6.74
C ARG A 53 0.62 13.05 -5.71
N GLU A 54 0.28 13.17 -4.43
CA GLU A 54 1.11 12.70 -3.30
C GLU A 54 1.49 11.22 -3.42
N ARG A 55 0.64 10.41 -4.05
CA ARG A 55 0.89 8.98 -4.29
C ARG A 55 2.18 8.71 -5.06
N GLU A 56 2.64 9.65 -5.89
CA GLU A 56 3.88 9.54 -6.68
C GLU A 56 5.15 9.98 -5.94
N PHE A 57 5.00 10.54 -4.75
CA PHE A 57 6.11 11.12 -4.01
C PHE A 57 6.28 10.45 -2.64
N LEU A 58 7.52 10.28 -2.24
CA LEU A 58 7.90 9.94 -0.88
C LEU A 58 8.69 11.09 -0.26
N VAL A 59 8.76 11.10 1.06
CA VAL A 59 9.63 12.01 1.80
C VAL A 59 10.54 11.15 2.67
N ASP A 60 11.85 11.32 2.51
CA ASP A 60 12.83 10.60 3.32
C ASP A 60 12.94 11.19 4.74
N TRP A 61 13.76 10.57 5.58
CA TRP A 61 13.93 10.98 6.98
C TRP A 61 14.56 12.38 7.14
N GLU A 62 15.30 12.84 6.13
CA GLU A 62 15.88 14.17 6.07
C GLU A 62 14.89 15.22 5.54
N GLY A 63 13.66 14.83 5.20
CA GLY A 63 12.64 15.72 4.66
C GLY A 63 12.81 16.03 3.17
N ARG A 64 13.59 15.23 2.44
CA ARG A 64 13.79 15.39 1.00
C ARG A 64 12.72 14.60 0.24
N TRP A 65 12.21 15.23 -0.80
CA TRP A 65 11.26 14.63 -1.72
C TRP A 65 11.95 13.59 -2.59
N CYS A 66 11.27 12.47 -2.79
CA CYS A 66 11.70 11.33 -3.58
C CYS A 66 10.59 10.96 -4.57
N SER A 67 10.96 10.43 -5.74
CA SER A 67 10.02 9.81 -6.69
C SER A 67 9.74 8.37 -6.24
N LEU A 68 8.48 8.01 -6.03
CA LEU A 68 8.10 6.65 -5.62
C LEU A 68 8.61 5.62 -6.63
N ALA A 69 8.41 5.88 -7.93
CA ALA A 69 8.84 4.97 -9.00
C ALA A 69 10.35 4.73 -8.99
N ASP A 70 11.15 5.78 -8.76
CA ASP A 70 12.62 5.65 -8.73
C ASP A 70 13.08 4.91 -7.45
N GLN A 71 12.43 5.14 -6.31
CA GLN A 71 12.74 4.40 -5.07
C GLN A 71 12.39 2.92 -5.15
N LEU A 72 11.32 2.59 -5.88
CA LEU A 72 10.87 1.22 -6.08
C LEU A 72 11.56 0.50 -7.25
N GLU A 73 12.43 1.14 -8.02
CA GLU A 73 13.04 0.48 -9.18
C GLU A 73 13.85 -0.77 -8.74
N GLY A 74 13.44 -1.92 -9.28
CA GLY A 74 13.98 -3.24 -8.94
C GLY A 74 13.46 -3.83 -7.64
N ALA A 75 12.52 -3.19 -6.94
CA ALA A 75 11.87 -3.74 -5.75
C ALA A 75 11.01 -4.96 -6.09
N ILE A 76 10.93 -5.91 -5.16
CA ILE A 76 10.19 -7.16 -5.29
C ILE A 76 9.38 -7.38 -4.02
N PHE A 77 8.06 -7.37 -4.16
CA PHE A 77 7.12 -7.64 -3.09
C PHE A 77 6.55 -9.04 -3.26
N SER A 78 6.54 -9.85 -2.20
CA SER A 78 5.95 -11.19 -2.28
C SER A 78 4.61 -11.23 -1.58
N HIS A 79 3.66 -11.95 -2.19
CA HIS A 79 2.29 -12.10 -1.72
C HIS A 79 1.90 -13.57 -1.64
N ARG A 80 1.10 -13.90 -0.64
CA ARG A 80 0.51 -15.24 -0.50
C ARG A 80 -0.89 -15.22 -1.09
N MET A 81 -0.99 -15.66 -2.33
CA MET A 81 -2.28 -15.74 -2.99
C MET A 81 -3.23 -16.71 -2.29
N THR A 82 -4.43 -16.22 -1.97
CA THR A 82 -5.60 -16.96 -1.52
C THR A 82 -6.16 -17.86 -2.64
N ALA A 83 -7.13 -18.71 -2.30
CA ALA A 83 -7.81 -19.53 -3.30
C ALA A 83 -8.65 -18.66 -4.26
N LEU A 84 -9.29 -17.62 -3.72
CA LEU A 84 -10.09 -16.63 -4.46
C LEU A 84 -9.25 -15.90 -5.51
N GLU A 85 -8.13 -15.31 -5.09
CA GLU A 85 -7.22 -14.58 -5.98
C GLU A 85 -6.71 -15.44 -7.14
N ARG A 86 -6.39 -16.71 -6.88
CA ARG A 86 -5.96 -17.65 -7.94
C ARG A 86 -7.08 -18.00 -8.90
N ARG A 87 -8.31 -18.19 -8.40
CA ARG A 87 -9.47 -18.56 -9.22
C ARG A 87 -9.83 -17.43 -10.18
N ASP A 88 -9.82 -16.20 -9.68
CA ASP A 88 -10.33 -15.04 -10.40
C ASP A 88 -9.21 -14.27 -11.13
N GLU A 89 -7.97 -14.76 -11.03
CA GLU A 89 -6.75 -14.12 -11.56
C GLU A 89 -6.58 -12.66 -11.11
N VAL A 90 -6.84 -12.39 -9.83
CA VAL A 90 -6.70 -11.08 -9.19
C VAL A 90 -5.68 -11.11 -8.05
N VAL A 91 -5.23 -9.95 -7.59
CA VAL A 91 -4.38 -9.79 -6.41
C VAL A 91 -4.89 -8.64 -5.56
N PHE A 92 -5.32 -8.92 -4.33
CA PHE A 92 -5.70 -7.88 -3.39
C PHE A 92 -4.46 -7.11 -2.93
N LEU A 93 -4.59 -5.80 -2.81
CA LEU A 93 -3.49 -4.92 -2.43
C LEU A 93 -3.53 -4.64 -0.92
N ASP A 94 -3.18 -5.67 -0.16
CA ASP A 94 -3.05 -5.63 1.29
C ASP A 94 -1.97 -4.63 1.77
N PRO A 95 -1.90 -4.30 3.08
CA PRO A 95 -0.87 -3.42 3.61
C PRO A 95 0.58 -3.80 3.25
N ASP A 96 0.85 -5.09 3.03
CA ASP A 96 2.15 -5.62 2.54
C ASP A 96 2.50 -5.16 1.12
N LEU A 97 1.50 -4.77 0.34
CA LEU A 97 1.58 -4.33 -1.05
C LEU A 97 1.22 -2.84 -1.21
N ALA A 98 1.11 -2.07 -0.13
CA ALA A 98 0.67 -0.67 -0.16
C ALA A 98 1.49 0.23 -1.11
N LEU A 99 2.79 -0.04 -1.29
CA LEU A 99 3.62 0.72 -2.25
C LEU A 99 3.35 0.33 -3.71
N ILE A 100 2.96 -0.92 -3.97
CA ILE A 100 2.47 -1.35 -5.28
C ILE A 100 1.14 -0.68 -5.58
N ASP A 101 0.22 -0.63 -4.60
CA ASP A 101 -1.05 0.08 -4.73
C ASP A 101 -0.85 1.54 -5.12
N ARG A 102 -0.04 2.27 -4.34
CA ARG A 102 0.29 3.67 -4.64
C ARG A 102 0.86 3.86 -6.04
N LEU A 103 1.75 2.97 -6.48
CA LEU A 103 2.35 3.03 -7.81
C LEU A 103 1.32 2.77 -8.93
N ALA A 104 0.46 1.77 -8.75
CA ALA A 104 -0.59 1.41 -9.69
C ALA A 104 -1.63 2.53 -9.80
N MET A 105 -2.05 3.11 -8.67
CA MET A 105 -3.01 4.21 -8.62
C MET A 105 -2.45 5.46 -9.31
N ALA A 106 -1.16 5.76 -9.10
CA ALA A 106 -0.48 6.81 -9.83
C ALA A 106 -0.48 6.58 -11.35
N ALA A 107 -0.28 5.34 -11.81
CA ALA A 107 -0.33 5.00 -13.23
C ALA A 107 -1.73 5.18 -13.81
N LEU A 108 -2.77 4.73 -13.10
CA LEU A 108 -4.18 4.89 -13.49
C LEU A 108 -4.57 6.38 -13.64
N MET A 109 -4.16 7.21 -12.69
CA MET A 109 -4.42 8.65 -12.73
C MET A 109 -3.73 9.35 -13.91
N ARG A 110 -2.53 8.91 -14.29
CA ARG A 110 -1.81 9.44 -15.47
C ARG A 110 -2.47 9.03 -16.79
N SER A 111 -3.07 7.84 -16.87
CA SER A 111 -3.78 7.37 -18.06
C SER A 111 -5.19 7.98 -18.20
N TYR A 112 -5.64 8.79 -17.24
CA TYR A 112 -7.03 9.28 -17.13
C TYR A 112 -8.03 8.11 -17.09
N GLY A 113 -7.67 7.03 -16.39
CA GLY A 113 -8.47 5.82 -16.35
C GLY A 113 -8.57 5.08 -17.68
N ARG A 114 -7.72 5.40 -18.67
CA ARG A 114 -7.67 4.61 -19.90
C ARG A 114 -6.86 3.35 -19.67
N GLU A 115 -7.49 2.22 -19.88
CA GLU A 115 -6.83 0.93 -19.94
C GLU A 115 -5.94 0.86 -21.18
N THR A 116 -4.68 0.49 -20.97
CA THR A 116 -3.80 0.04 -22.06
C THR A 116 -4.01 -1.46 -22.23
N PRO A 117 -4.48 -1.94 -23.41
CA PRO A 117 -4.65 -3.36 -23.62
C PRO A 117 -3.36 -4.15 -23.38
N GLY A 118 -3.44 -5.21 -22.56
CA GLY A 118 -2.32 -6.09 -22.27
C GLY A 118 -1.42 -5.65 -21.11
N GLU A 119 -1.85 -4.70 -20.29
CA GLU A 119 -1.14 -4.29 -19.06
C GLU A 119 -1.89 -4.76 -17.80
N ILE A 120 -1.21 -4.71 -16.65
CA ILE A 120 -1.84 -4.91 -15.35
C ILE A 120 -2.60 -3.63 -14.99
N HIS A 121 -3.83 -3.79 -14.52
CA HIS A 121 -4.77 -2.75 -14.16
C HIS A 121 -5.04 -2.76 -12.67
N LEU A 122 -5.37 -1.57 -12.15
CA LEU A 122 -5.85 -1.37 -10.79
C LEU A 122 -7.36 -1.16 -10.86
N ASP A 123 -8.10 -1.86 -10.01
CA ASP A 123 -9.54 -1.66 -9.83
C ASP A 123 -9.90 -1.61 -8.35
N TRP A 124 -11.10 -1.10 -8.06
CA TRP A 124 -11.70 -1.15 -6.74
C TRP A 124 -12.36 -2.51 -6.54
N VAL A 125 -12.20 -3.11 -5.37
CA VAL A 125 -12.79 -4.41 -5.05
C VAL A 125 -14.30 -4.37 -5.25
N ASN A 126 -14.99 -3.31 -4.84
CA ASN A 126 -16.44 -3.15 -5.02
C ASN A 126 -16.92 -2.98 -6.47
N SER A 127 -16.00 -2.65 -7.39
CA SER A 127 -16.29 -2.50 -8.81
C SER A 127 -16.11 -3.84 -9.53
N PHE A 128 -15.21 -4.68 -9.02
CA PHE A 128 -14.93 -6.02 -9.53
C PHE A 128 -15.87 -7.08 -8.93
N TYR A 129 -16.06 -7.05 -7.61
CA TYR A 129 -16.96 -7.90 -6.85
C TYR A 129 -18.17 -7.10 -6.39
N ARG A 130 -19.37 -7.60 -6.65
CA ARG A 130 -20.60 -7.07 -6.06
C ARG A 130 -20.73 -7.60 -4.64
N LEU A 131 -19.94 -7.06 -3.72
CA LEU A 131 -20.02 -7.41 -2.31
C LEU A 131 -21.35 -6.93 -1.71
N PRO A 132 -22.00 -7.73 -0.84
CA PRO A 132 -23.17 -7.26 -0.10
C PRO A 132 -22.78 -6.06 0.76
N ASP A 133 -23.72 -5.13 0.92
CA ASP A 133 -23.49 -4.00 1.82
C ASP A 133 -23.58 -4.52 3.27
N PRO A 134 -22.53 -4.33 4.09
CA PRO A 134 -22.43 -4.95 5.41
C PRO A 134 -23.51 -4.46 6.38
N TYR A 135 -24.14 -3.31 6.10
CA TYR A 135 -25.22 -2.74 6.92
C TYR A 135 -26.61 -2.98 6.35
N ASP A 136 -26.71 -3.72 5.24
CA ASP A 136 -27.95 -3.99 4.51
C ASP A 136 -28.66 -5.27 5.01
N LEU A 137 -28.50 -5.54 6.31
CA LEU A 137 -29.15 -6.65 7.03
C LEU A 137 -30.68 -6.46 7.18
N GLU A 138 -31.24 -5.37 6.65
CA GLU A 138 -32.68 -5.06 6.60
C GLU A 138 -33.24 -4.89 5.16
N PHE A 139 -32.75 -5.63 4.16
CA PHE A 139 -33.41 -5.63 2.83
C PHE A 139 -34.75 -6.39 2.88
N GLU A 140 -35.83 -5.65 3.16
CA GLU A 140 -37.17 -6.03 2.70
C GLU A 140 -37.10 -6.20 1.17
N ALA A 141 -37.41 -7.42 0.70
CA ALA A 141 -37.40 -7.80 -0.71
C ALA A 141 -38.10 -6.75 -1.59
N ALA A 142 -37.31 -5.91 -2.26
CA ALA A 142 -37.80 -5.10 -3.36
C ALA A 142 -37.97 -6.04 -4.56
N ASP A 143 -39.22 -6.42 -4.80
CA ASP A 143 -39.66 -7.03 -6.06
C ASP A 143 -39.14 -6.21 -7.25
N ASP A 144 -38.70 -6.90 -8.30
CA ASP A 144 -38.33 -6.41 -9.63
C ASP A 144 -36.83 -6.15 -9.92
N GLU A 145 -36.00 -7.20 -9.89
CA GLU A 145 -35.19 -7.63 -11.06
C GLU A 145 -34.54 -9.00 -10.79
N PRO A 146 -34.43 -9.92 -11.77
CA PRO A 146 -33.89 -11.26 -11.54
C PRO A 146 -32.38 -11.19 -11.28
N TRP A 147 -32.04 -11.43 -10.03
CA TRP A 147 -30.73 -11.77 -9.50
C TRP A 147 -30.06 -12.92 -10.29
N GLU A 148 -28.79 -12.74 -10.67
CA GLU A 148 -27.80 -13.84 -10.74
C GLU A 148 -26.51 -13.27 -10.11
N PRO A 149 -26.19 -13.55 -8.82
CA PRO A 149 -25.14 -14.54 -8.49
C PRO A 149 -25.14 -15.13 -7.04
N PHE A 150 -24.61 -16.35 -6.83
CA PHE A 150 -24.54 -17.10 -5.54
C PHE A 150 -25.88 -17.66 -5.00
N GLU A 151 -26.00 -18.98 -4.85
CA GLU A 151 -27.24 -19.65 -4.40
C GLU A 151 -27.52 -19.52 -2.87
N ALA A 152 -26.95 -18.55 -2.17
CA ALA A 152 -26.93 -18.50 -0.71
C ALA A 152 -27.59 -17.22 -0.15
N GLU A 153 -28.16 -17.28 1.06
CA GLU A 153 -28.71 -16.10 1.74
C GLU A 153 -27.60 -15.05 1.97
N PRO A 154 -27.89 -13.74 2.05
CA PRO A 154 -26.85 -12.68 2.15
C PRO A 154 -25.82 -12.90 3.25
N GLY A 155 -26.22 -13.43 4.41
CA GLY A 155 -25.31 -13.84 5.50
C GLY A 155 -24.37 -14.98 5.08
N ASP A 156 -24.90 -16.00 4.41
CA ASP A 156 -24.13 -17.13 3.88
C ASP A 156 -23.13 -16.68 2.80
N ALA A 157 -23.48 -15.69 1.99
CA ALA A 157 -22.61 -15.15 0.93
C ALA A 157 -21.43 -14.35 1.52
N SER A 158 -21.69 -13.51 2.52
CA SER A 158 -20.66 -12.78 3.29
C SER A 158 -19.69 -13.74 3.98
N GLU A 159 -20.21 -14.72 4.71
CA GLU A 159 -19.39 -15.76 5.33
C GLU A 159 -18.58 -16.57 4.31
N ALA A 160 -19.19 -16.92 3.17
CA ALA A 160 -18.50 -17.66 2.13
C ALA A 160 -17.33 -16.87 1.56
N PHE A 161 -17.52 -15.57 1.29
CA PHE A 161 -16.45 -14.68 0.81
C PHE A 161 -15.31 -14.58 1.83
N VAL A 162 -15.63 -14.30 3.10
CA VAL A 162 -14.63 -14.23 4.19
C VAL A 162 -13.87 -15.55 4.35
N ARG A 163 -14.57 -16.69 4.26
CA ARG A 163 -13.96 -18.02 4.31
C ARG A 163 -13.02 -18.27 3.12
N GLU A 164 -13.34 -17.75 1.94
CA GLU A 164 -12.48 -17.84 0.75
C GLU A 164 -11.22 -16.97 0.85
N LEU A 165 -11.27 -15.84 1.56
CA LEU A 165 -10.10 -15.00 1.86
C LEU A 165 -9.09 -15.70 2.79
N GLN A 166 -9.51 -16.73 3.54
CA GLN A 166 -8.67 -17.46 4.50
C GLN A 166 -8.06 -16.56 5.60
N GLU A 167 -8.68 -15.42 5.89
CA GLU A 167 -8.21 -14.49 6.90
C GLU A 167 -8.58 -14.96 8.31
N PRO A 168 -7.67 -14.83 9.30
CA PRO A 168 -7.94 -15.19 10.68
C PRO A 168 -8.82 -14.12 11.34
N TYR A 169 -10.13 -14.15 11.09
CA TYR A 169 -11.06 -13.19 11.69
C TYR A 169 -12.01 -13.89 12.67
N GLY A 170 -11.82 -13.60 13.97
CA GLY A 170 -12.73 -13.94 15.07
C GLY A 170 -13.22 -15.40 15.14
N GLU A 171 -14.24 -15.63 15.96
CA GLU A 171 -15.18 -16.73 15.68
C GLU A 171 -16.04 -16.25 14.52
N LEU A 172 -16.19 -17.04 13.45
CA LEU A 172 -16.98 -16.71 12.24
C LEU A 172 -18.47 -16.40 12.50
N ASP A 173 -18.89 -16.45 13.76
CA ASP A 173 -20.23 -16.12 14.24
C ASP A 173 -20.32 -14.63 14.70
N ASP A 174 -19.23 -13.85 14.63
CA ASP A 174 -19.22 -12.42 14.94
C ASP A 174 -19.59 -11.59 13.70
N GLU A 175 -20.88 -11.30 13.55
CA GLU A 175 -21.44 -10.52 12.43
C GLU A 175 -20.79 -9.12 12.29
N VAL A 176 -20.37 -8.49 13.39
CA VAL A 176 -19.72 -7.17 13.37
C VAL A 176 -18.32 -7.30 12.76
N ALA A 177 -17.59 -8.33 13.16
CA ALA A 177 -16.25 -8.57 12.63
C ALA A 177 -16.28 -8.89 11.12
N ILE A 178 -17.30 -9.62 10.65
CA ILE A 178 -17.53 -9.85 9.22
C ILE A 178 -17.88 -8.55 8.49
N ALA A 179 -18.75 -7.71 9.07
CA ALA A 179 -19.15 -6.43 8.50
C ALA A 179 -17.96 -5.48 8.33
N ASP A 180 -17.13 -5.32 9.36
CA ASP A 180 -15.92 -4.48 9.33
C ASP A 180 -14.95 -4.97 8.23
N LEU A 181 -14.70 -6.29 8.16
CA LEU A 181 -13.83 -6.86 7.14
C LEU A 181 -14.37 -6.63 5.73
N LEU A 182 -15.68 -6.76 5.52
CA LEU A 182 -16.30 -6.49 4.22
C LEU A 182 -16.24 -5.02 3.86
N GLU A 183 -16.42 -4.11 4.81
CA GLU A 183 -16.27 -2.67 4.59
C GLU A 183 -14.83 -2.33 4.15
N ASP A 184 -13.84 -2.80 4.91
CA ASP A 184 -12.42 -2.63 4.58
C ASP A 184 -12.08 -3.21 3.20
N ARG A 185 -12.60 -4.41 2.89
CA ARG A 185 -12.37 -5.06 1.60
C ARG A 185 -13.07 -4.32 0.46
N ARG A 186 -14.28 -3.80 0.67
CA ARG A 186 -15.08 -3.08 -0.35
C ARG A 186 -14.36 -1.84 -0.86
N ASP A 187 -13.70 -1.11 0.03
CA ASP A 187 -12.97 0.11 -0.31
C ASP A 187 -11.50 -0.14 -0.69
N GLY A 188 -11.06 -1.41 -0.59
CA GLY A 188 -9.75 -1.85 -1.04
C GLY A 188 -9.57 -1.81 -2.55
N HIS A 189 -8.30 -1.94 -2.97
CA HIS A 189 -7.93 -2.08 -4.37
C HIS A 189 -7.46 -3.51 -4.68
N LEU A 190 -7.57 -3.88 -5.95
CA LEU A 190 -7.00 -5.11 -6.48
C LEU A 190 -6.28 -4.85 -7.81
N LEU A 191 -5.33 -5.73 -8.13
CA LEU A 191 -4.74 -5.83 -9.46
C LEU A 191 -5.42 -6.95 -10.24
N HIS A 192 -5.65 -6.69 -11.52
CA HIS A 192 -6.04 -7.70 -12.51
C HIS A 192 -5.31 -7.40 -13.83
N GLY A 193 -5.32 -8.34 -14.78
CA GLY A 193 -4.56 -8.17 -16.01
C GLY A 193 -5.10 -9.01 -17.17
N PRO A 194 -4.40 -9.01 -18.31
CA PRO A 194 -4.78 -9.89 -19.43
C PRO A 194 -4.74 -11.36 -19.00
N PRO A 195 -5.44 -12.27 -19.71
CA PRO A 195 -5.38 -13.68 -19.41
C PRO A 195 -3.94 -14.19 -19.27
N MET A 196 -3.67 -14.96 -18.21
CA MET A 196 -2.33 -15.49 -17.89
C MET A 196 -1.28 -14.43 -17.49
N TRP A 197 -1.70 -13.23 -17.06
CA TRP A 197 -0.76 -12.25 -16.49
C TRP A 197 -0.13 -12.75 -15.19
N LEU A 198 -0.86 -13.58 -14.45
CA LEU A 198 -0.32 -14.29 -13.30
C LEU A 198 0.43 -15.55 -13.74
N PRO A 199 1.62 -15.80 -13.16
CA PRO A 199 2.34 -17.04 -13.41
C PRO A 199 1.59 -18.22 -12.79
N PRO A 200 1.68 -19.44 -13.36
CA PRO A 200 1.15 -20.63 -12.72
C PRO A 200 1.90 -20.87 -11.42
N LEU A 201 1.20 -20.76 -10.28
CA LEU A 201 1.75 -21.04 -8.95
C LEU A 201 1.45 -22.50 -8.57
N VAL A 202 2.49 -23.23 -8.19
CA VAL A 202 2.34 -24.54 -7.53
C VAL A 202 2.43 -24.42 -6.01
N ASP A 203 2.10 -25.49 -5.30
CA ASP A 203 2.15 -25.53 -3.84
C ASP A 203 3.52 -25.05 -3.31
N GLU A 204 3.47 -24.22 -2.26
CA GLU A 204 4.63 -23.55 -1.63
C GLU A 204 5.32 -22.46 -2.46
N GLN A 205 4.76 -22.02 -3.59
CA GLN A 205 5.20 -20.79 -4.25
C GLN A 205 4.44 -19.57 -3.73
N LEU A 206 5.10 -18.42 -3.77
CA LEU A 206 4.49 -17.10 -3.61
C LEU A 206 4.43 -16.41 -4.97
N LEU A 207 3.50 -15.46 -5.07
CA LEU A 207 3.54 -14.45 -6.11
C LEU A 207 4.59 -13.40 -5.73
N ALA A 208 5.47 -13.03 -6.66
CA ALA A 208 6.35 -11.88 -6.54
C ALA A 208 5.94 -10.82 -7.57
N LEU A 209 5.69 -9.61 -7.09
CA LEU A 209 5.42 -8.40 -7.86
C LEU A 209 6.70 -7.56 -7.92
N ALA A 210 7.37 -7.59 -9.05
CA ALA A 210 8.59 -6.85 -9.30
C ALA A 210 8.29 -5.52 -9.99
N VAL A 211 8.97 -4.45 -9.59
CA VAL A 211 8.87 -3.14 -10.23
C VAL A 211 10.05 -2.95 -11.19
N ARG A 212 9.77 -2.75 -12.49
CA ARG A 212 10.78 -2.51 -13.53
C ARG A 212 10.34 -1.44 -14.51
N GLY A 213 11.15 -0.41 -14.68
CA GLY A 213 10.83 0.70 -15.56
C GLY A 213 9.49 1.36 -15.22
N GLY A 214 9.15 1.40 -13.91
CA GLY A 214 7.87 1.90 -13.41
C GLY A 214 6.64 1.02 -13.72
N LYS A 215 6.84 -0.22 -14.19
CA LYS A 215 5.78 -1.21 -14.40
C LYS A 215 5.86 -2.34 -13.37
N ILE A 216 4.72 -2.98 -13.12
CA ILE A 216 4.61 -4.16 -12.26
C ILE A 216 4.74 -5.40 -13.16
N GLU A 217 5.56 -6.36 -12.74
CA GLU A 217 5.73 -7.66 -13.38
C GLU A 217 5.47 -8.77 -12.35
N ALA A 218 4.62 -9.72 -12.69
CA ALA A 218 4.30 -10.87 -11.85
C ALA A 218 5.21 -12.06 -12.16
N GLN A 219 5.77 -12.70 -11.13
CA GLN A 219 6.61 -13.90 -11.26
C GLN A 219 6.40 -14.86 -10.09
N ALA A 220 6.59 -16.15 -10.32
CA ALA A 220 6.51 -17.16 -9.26
C ALA A 220 7.86 -17.23 -8.52
N VAL A 221 7.81 -17.30 -7.19
CA VAL A 221 9.01 -17.50 -6.35
C VAL A 221 8.81 -18.65 -5.38
N ASP A 222 9.83 -19.49 -5.21
CA ASP A 222 9.80 -20.60 -4.24
C ASP A 222 9.88 -20.06 -2.81
N ALA A 223 8.85 -20.29 -1.98
CA ALA A 223 8.82 -19.80 -0.61
C ALA A 223 9.96 -20.36 0.25
N ARG A 224 10.51 -21.53 -0.07
CA ARG A 224 11.65 -22.12 0.65
C ARG A 224 12.92 -21.28 0.47
N SER A 225 13.06 -20.64 -0.69
CA SER A 225 14.19 -19.73 -0.96
C SER A 225 14.12 -18.47 -0.08
N LEU A 226 12.93 -18.14 0.44
CA LEU A 226 12.64 -16.97 1.28
C LEU A 226 12.73 -17.26 2.78
N ARG A 227 13.33 -18.38 3.17
CA ARG A 227 13.57 -18.77 4.59
C ARG A 227 15.04 -18.67 5.00
N GLY A 228 15.90 -18.17 4.12
CA GLY A 228 17.34 -18.14 4.36
C GLY A 228 17.81 -17.06 5.35
N PRO A 229 19.09 -17.12 5.80
CA PRO A 229 19.67 -16.16 6.73
C PRO A 229 19.59 -14.69 6.28
N HIS A 230 19.53 -14.45 4.98
CA HIS A 230 19.40 -13.10 4.42
C HIS A 230 18.10 -12.41 4.88
N VAL A 231 17.00 -13.14 5.07
CA VAL A 231 15.74 -12.54 5.56
C VAL A 231 15.88 -12.08 7.00
N GLY A 232 16.57 -12.86 7.85
CA GLY A 232 16.84 -12.42 9.23
C GLY A 232 17.73 -11.18 9.27
N ILE A 233 18.71 -11.08 8.37
CA ILE A 233 19.53 -9.88 8.22
C ILE A 233 18.66 -8.69 7.84
N VAL A 234 17.86 -8.81 6.77
CA VAL A 234 16.96 -7.76 6.29
C VAL A 234 15.95 -7.36 7.37
N GLY A 235 15.29 -8.32 8.01
CA GLY A 235 14.36 -8.08 9.12
C GLY A 235 15.02 -7.30 10.26
N ALA A 236 16.27 -7.62 10.62
CA ALA A 236 17.01 -6.85 11.60
C ALA A 236 17.35 -5.41 11.14
N GLN A 237 17.49 -5.14 9.83
CA GLN A 237 17.66 -3.77 9.32
C GLN A 237 16.33 -3.01 9.34
N VAL A 238 15.25 -3.65 8.88
CA VAL A 238 13.88 -3.10 8.91
C VAL A 238 13.49 -2.75 10.35
N ALA A 239 13.73 -3.65 11.31
CA ALA A 239 13.45 -3.38 12.72
C ALA A 239 14.29 -2.23 13.28
N ARG A 240 15.54 -2.04 12.83
CA ARG A 240 16.32 -0.86 13.22
C ARG A 240 15.70 0.44 12.72
N LEU A 241 15.21 0.45 11.48
CA LEU A 241 14.53 1.62 10.91
C LEU A 241 13.23 1.92 11.67
N ALA A 242 12.41 0.91 11.93
CA ALA A 242 11.18 1.08 12.71
C ALA A 242 11.44 1.69 14.10
N LYS A 243 12.50 1.23 14.79
CA LYS A 243 12.91 1.72 16.11
C LYS A 243 13.40 3.16 16.14
N LEU A 244 13.71 3.77 14.99
CA LEU A 244 13.93 5.23 14.90
C LEU A 244 12.64 6.01 15.17
N VAL A 245 11.48 5.40 14.90
CA VAL A 245 10.15 6.01 15.06
C VAL A 245 9.50 5.61 16.38
N ILE A 246 9.42 4.30 16.65
CA ILE A 246 8.74 3.75 17.83
C ILE A 246 9.66 3.55 19.04
N GLY A 247 10.86 4.11 18.98
CA GLY A 247 11.85 4.03 20.05
C GLY A 247 12.46 2.64 20.24
N PRO A 248 13.30 2.47 21.27
CA PRO A 248 14.11 1.27 21.44
C PRO A 248 13.32 0.04 21.94
N ASP A 249 12.25 0.26 22.71
CA ASP A 249 11.42 -0.77 23.33
C ASP A 249 9.99 -0.25 23.65
N ALA A 250 9.12 -1.15 24.11
CA ALA A 250 7.70 -0.88 24.41
C ALA A 250 7.46 0.14 25.55
N SER A 251 8.48 0.48 26.34
CA SER A 251 8.37 1.51 27.40
C SER A 251 8.62 2.93 26.88
N TRP A 252 8.91 3.07 25.58
CA TRP A 252 9.08 4.36 24.93
C TRP A 252 7.84 5.25 25.07
N PHE A 253 8.05 6.49 25.53
CA PHE A 253 6.98 7.47 25.75
C PHE A 253 6.48 8.15 24.45
N GLY A 254 7.05 7.81 23.30
CA GLY A 254 6.62 8.36 22.01
C GLY A 254 5.56 7.49 21.33
N ARG A 255 5.56 7.52 20.00
CA ARG A 255 4.65 6.74 19.19
C ARG A 255 4.83 5.24 19.47
N PRO A 256 3.77 4.48 19.85
CA PRO A 256 3.92 3.08 20.25
C PRO A 256 3.98 2.09 19.08
N ALA A 257 3.36 2.44 17.95
CA ALA A 257 3.28 1.61 16.75
C ALA A 257 3.29 2.47 15.48
N LEU A 258 3.67 1.89 14.35
CA LEU A 258 3.59 2.47 13.02
C LEU A 258 2.78 1.55 12.11
N THR A 259 2.18 2.06 11.03
CA THR A 259 1.55 1.16 10.05
C THR A 259 2.62 0.47 9.20
N LEU A 260 2.28 -0.67 8.62
CA LEU A 260 3.14 -1.42 7.72
C LEU A 260 3.46 -0.59 6.47
N THR A 261 2.49 0.19 5.99
CA THR A 261 2.66 1.18 4.92
C THR A 261 3.72 2.20 5.28
N GLU A 262 3.67 2.80 6.47
CA GLU A 262 4.69 3.77 6.90
C GLU A 262 6.07 3.14 7.02
N LEU A 263 6.15 1.88 7.48
CA LEU A 263 7.43 1.17 7.54
C LEU A 263 7.98 0.88 6.14
N LEU A 264 7.12 0.45 5.21
CA LEU A 264 7.49 0.22 3.82
C LEU A 264 7.99 1.51 3.17
N GLU A 265 7.31 2.64 3.37
CA GLU A 265 7.75 3.95 2.91
C GLU A 265 9.14 4.29 3.44
N LEU A 266 9.36 4.11 4.75
CA LEU A 266 10.65 4.34 5.39
C LEU A 266 11.75 3.43 4.83
N VAL A 267 11.45 2.16 4.57
CA VAL A 267 12.42 1.24 3.94
C VAL A 267 12.70 1.64 2.50
N ALA A 268 11.68 2.05 1.74
CA ALA A 268 11.85 2.47 0.35
C ALA A 268 12.69 3.75 0.23
N THR A 269 12.67 4.64 1.20
CA THR A 269 13.49 5.87 1.18
C THR A 269 14.89 5.68 1.78
N GLU A 270 15.00 4.96 2.89
CA GLU A 270 16.26 4.88 3.65
C GLU A 270 17.14 3.69 3.26
N ALA A 271 16.54 2.61 2.77
CA ALA A 271 17.25 1.38 2.41
C ALA A 271 16.55 0.62 1.26
N PRO A 272 16.31 1.26 0.09
CA PRO A 272 15.57 0.65 -1.02
C PRO A 272 16.20 -0.66 -1.53
N GLU A 273 17.50 -0.83 -1.36
CA GLU A 273 18.20 -2.06 -1.72
C GLU A 273 17.72 -3.31 -0.98
N LEU A 274 17.10 -3.14 0.20
CA LEU A 274 16.53 -4.25 0.96
C LEU A 274 15.37 -4.91 0.22
N LEU A 275 14.64 -4.14 -0.59
CA LEU A 275 13.49 -4.61 -1.38
C LEU A 275 13.90 -5.24 -2.71
N ARG A 276 15.18 -5.15 -3.12
CA ARG A 276 15.64 -5.64 -4.44
C ARG A 276 15.85 -7.15 -4.52
N ARG A 277 15.63 -7.86 -3.43
CA ARG A 277 15.69 -9.31 -3.36
C ARG A 277 14.32 -9.82 -2.94
N PRO A 278 13.87 -10.96 -3.47
CA PRO A 278 12.65 -11.58 -2.98
C PRO A 278 12.74 -11.81 -1.47
N LEU A 279 11.74 -11.32 -0.75
CA LEU A 279 11.52 -11.55 0.67
C LEU A 279 10.18 -12.29 0.84
N PRO A 280 9.91 -12.95 1.98
CA PRO A 280 8.52 -13.33 2.29
C PRO A 280 7.62 -12.08 2.38
N PRO A 281 6.29 -12.22 2.54
CA PRO A 281 5.40 -11.08 2.81
C PRO A 281 6.00 -10.18 3.90
N PHE A 282 5.87 -8.87 3.73
CA PHE A 282 6.71 -7.92 4.45
C PHE A 282 6.44 -7.96 5.97
N GLY A 283 5.21 -8.25 6.39
CA GLY A 283 4.88 -8.58 7.78
C GLY A 283 5.75 -9.70 8.36
N GLU A 284 5.95 -10.81 7.64
CA GLU A 284 6.83 -11.92 8.08
C GLU A 284 8.31 -11.47 8.21
N VAL A 285 8.75 -10.51 7.39
CA VAL A 285 10.11 -9.94 7.48
C VAL A 285 10.27 -9.11 8.76
N VAL A 286 9.26 -8.32 9.08
CA VAL A 286 9.19 -7.49 10.29
C VAL A 286 9.20 -8.36 11.54
N GLU A 287 8.39 -9.42 11.57
CA GLU A 287 8.34 -10.38 12.67
C GLU A 287 9.69 -11.07 12.89
N ARG A 288 10.37 -11.49 11.82
CA ARG A 288 11.73 -12.04 11.90
C ARG A 288 12.76 -11.03 12.41
N GLY A 289 12.48 -9.74 12.29
CA GLY A 289 13.25 -8.65 12.90
C GLY A 289 13.05 -8.51 14.41
N GLY A 290 12.11 -9.25 15.00
CA GLY A 290 11.79 -9.21 16.43
C GLY A 290 10.80 -8.11 16.80
N LEU A 291 9.96 -7.67 15.86
CA LEU A 291 8.81 -6.81 16.09
C LEU A 291 7.53 -7.65 15.99
N GLU A 292 6.41 -7.12 16.47
CA GLU A 292 5.08 -7.71 16.30
C GLU A 292 4.34 -6.98 15.18
N VAL A 293 3.58 -7.73 14.39
CA VAL A 293 2.66 -7.21 13.37
C VAL A 293 1.25 -7.67 13.71
N VAL A 294 0.33 -6.73 13.90
CA VAL A 294 -1.09 -7.02 14.18
C VAL A 294 -1.91 -6.05 13.36
N ASP A 295 -2.76 -6.58 12.48
CA ASP A 295 -3.70 -5.79 11.66
C ASP A 295 -3.02 -4.62 10.91
N GLY A 296 -1.93 -4.92 10.20
CA GLY A 296 -1.16 -3.90 9.48
C GLY A 296 -0.42 -2.90 10.38
N LEU A 297 -0.45 -3.03 11.71
CA LEU A 297 0.33 -2.23 12.64
C LEU A 297 1.60 -2.97 13.07
N VAL A 298 2.68 -2.23 13.26
CA VAL A 298 4.00 -2.73 13.65
C VAL A 298 4.41 -2.08 14.96
N GLY A 299 4.85 -2.91 15.91
CA GLY A 299 5.18 -2.49 17.27
C GLY A 299 6.21 -3.38 17.93
N HIS A 300 6.63 -3.00 19.13
CA HIS A 300 7.49 -3.87 19.93
C HIS A 300 6.73 -5.09 20.46
N PRO A 301 7.43 -6.18 20.79
CA PRO A 301 6.81 -7.28 21.49
C PRO A 301 6.11 -6.85 22.78
N GLY A 302 4.85 -7.29 22.97
CA GLY A 302 4.02 -6.90 24.11
C GLY A 302 3.37 -5.52 24.00
N THR A 303 3.31 -4.94 22.80
CA THR A 303 2.47 -3.78 22.52
C THR A 303 1.01 -4.09 22.90
N LYS A 304 0.33 -3.14 23.53
CA LYS A 304 -1.08 -3.30 23.91
C LYS A 304 -2.00 -3.00 22.74
N TRP A 305 -2.16 -3.98 21.86
CA TRP A 305 -2.90 -3.85 20.60
C TRP A 305 -4.36 -3.44 20.78
N ASP A 306 -5.08 -4.03 21.74
CA ASP A 306 -6.48 -3.68 22.02
C ASP A 306 -6.66 -2.17 22.28
N GLU A 307 -5.76 -1.55 23.07
CA GLU A 307 -5.85 -0.12 23.37
C GLU A 307 -5.58 0.79 22.14
N LEU A 308 -4.87 0.26 21.12
CA LEU A 308 -4.53 1.00 19.89
C LEU A 308 -5.59 0.83 18.81
N LEU A 309 -6.09 -0.39 18.59
CA LEU A 309 -7.10 -0.68 17.58
C LEU A 309 -8.41 0.09 17.89
N TYR A 310 -8.83 0.16 19.16
CA TYR A 310 -9.98 0.99 19.57
C TYR A 310 -9.77 2.51 19.45
N ARG A 311 -8.54 2.99 19.23
CA ARG A 311 -8.22 4.42 19.11
C ARG A 311 -7.97 4.87 17.67
N LEU A 312 -7.86 3.92 16.74
CA LEU A 312 -7.52 4.18 15.33
C LEU A 312 -8.75 4.32 14.42
N ASP A 313 -9.97 4.27 14.99
CA ASP A 313 -11.16 4.82 14.34
C ASP A 313 -10.83 6.26 13.89
N PRO A 314 -10.83 6.56 12.58
CA PRO A 314 -10.10 7.69 12.03
C PRO A 314 -10.83 8.99 12.34
N ASP A 315 -10.54 9.59 13.50
CA ASP A 315 -10.64 11.04 13.65
C ASP A 315 -9.33 11.67 13.13
N PRO A 316 -9.30 12.22 11.90
CA PRO A 316 -8.12 12.93 11.40
C PRO A 316 -7.76 14.18 12.24
N GLU A 317 -8.55 14.53 13.26
CA GLU A 317 -8.30 15.65 14.19
C GLU A 317 -8.22 15.24 15.68
N GLY A 318 -8.08 13.94 15.99
CA GLY A 318 -8.15 13.36 17.34
C GLY A 318 -7.00 13.65 18.33
N ALA A 319 -7.12 14.78 19.03
CA ALA A 319 -6.88 15.02 20.47
C ALA A 319 -5.53 14.78 21.18
N TRP A 320 -4.53 14.08 20.63
CA TRP A 320 -3.20 13.98 21.27
C TRP A 320 -2.13 14.50 20.33
N GLY A 321 -1.89 15.81 20.41
CA GLY A 321 -0.95 16.61 19.61
C GLY A 321 0.51 16.18 19.70
N PHE A 322 0.82 14.98 19.20
CA PHE A 322 2.14 14.58 18.78
C PHE A 322 2.14 14.40 17.26
N THR A 323 2.34 15.49 16.56
CA THR A 323 2.90 15.44 15.21
C THR A 323 4.37 15.04 15.39
N PRO A 324 4.82 13.82 15.03
CA PRO A 324 6.26 13.65 14.82
C PRO A 324 6.63 14.72 13.81
N SER A 325 7.64 15.52 14.13
CA SER A 325 7.97 16.75 13.40
C SER A 325 8.38 16.41 11.96
N ARG A 326 7.41 16.21 11.07
CA ARG A 326 7.62 16.06 9.62
C ARG A 326 7.82 17.41 8.92
N THR A 327 7.99 18.48 9.69
CA THR A 327 8.30 19.83 9.23
C THR A 327 9.01 20.63 10.33
N LEU A 328 10.33 20.72 10.28
CA LEU A 328 10.97 22.01 10.52
C LEU A 328 10.73 22.85 9.27
N VAL A 329 9.53 23.44 9.17
CA VAL A 329 9.25 24.54 8.23
C VAL A 329 9.27 25.83 9.06
N HIS A 330 10.38 26.53 8.94
CA HIS A 330 10.44 27.98 9.04
C HIS A 330 10.89 28.55 7.69
#